data_AF-A0A1N7IFV1-F1
#
_entry.id   AF-A0A1N7IFV1-F1
#
_cell.length_a   1.000
_cell.length_b   1.000
_cell.length_c   1.000
_cell.angle_alpha   90.00
_cell.angle_beta   90.00
_cell.angle_gamma   90.00
#
_symmetry.space_group_name_H-M   'P 1'
#
loop_
_entity.id
_entity.type
_entity.pdbx_description
1 polymer ?
#
loop_
_entity_poly.entity_id
_entity_poly.type
_entity_poly.pdbx_seq_one_letter_code
_entity_poly.pdbx_strand_id
1 'polypeptide(L)'
;MKKLLYTAALVLSGFASKAQVGIGTVTPDASSMLHIVGNPLLFPRISGTTSFLSPTDGIVFYDTTANSLQVSRSNDKWFNLLAGTEITETAGAALANGNVGIGTSNPDGNAALDVATKGIILPILASDPTGVAGMMYYNSTSDDVKIFTTSWITLNKF
;
A
#
# COMPACT_ATOMS: atom_id res chain seq x y z
N MET A 1 48.82 32.69 28.65
CA MET A 1 48.66 31.44 27.85
C MET A 1 47.73 30.41 28.51
N LYS A 2 47.91 30.06 29.79
CA LYS A 2 47.04 29.06 30.49
C LYS A 2 45.54 29.38 30.45
N LYS A 3 45.16 30.64 30.68
CA LYS A 3 43.76 31.09 30.61
C LYS A 3 43.14 30.94 29.22
N LEU A 4 43.93 31.19 28.17
CA LEU A 4 43.50 31.05 26.77
C LEU A 4 43.27 29.58 26.39
N LEU A 5 44.09 28.66 26.92
CA LEU A 5 43.94 27.22 26.75
C LEU A 5 42.66 26.69 27.41
N TYR A 6 42.32 27.14 28.62
CA TYR A 6 41.07 26.73 29.28
C TYR A 6 39.83 27.24 28.54
N THR A 7 39.86 28.49 28.05
CA THR A 7 38.76 29.03 27.24
C THR A 7 38.62 28.29 25.91
N ALA A 8 39.73 28.00 25.23
CA ALA A 8 39.71 27.22 23.99
C ALA A 8 39.16 25.80 24.23
N ALA A 9 39.60 25.10 25.29
CA ALA A 9 39.11 23.77 25.62
C ALA A 9 37.59 23.76 25.90
N LEU A 10 37.08 24.75 26.64
CA LEU A 10 35.65 24.89 26.92
C LEU A 10 34.85 25.14 25.62
N VAL A 11 35.33 26.05 24.77
CA VAL A 11 34.69 26.36 23.48
C VAL A 11 34.70 25.14 22.55
N LEU A 12 35.80 24.39 22.46
CA LEU A 12 35.88 23.18 21.65
C LEU A 12 34.95 22.06 22.16
N SER A 13 34.75 21.95 23.47
CA SER A 13 33.84 20.95 24.04
C SER A 13 32.36 21.19 23.69
N GLY A 14 31.97 22.43 23.36
CA GLY A 14 30.60 22.78 22.98
C GLY A 14 30.21 22.37 21.55
N PHE A 15 31.17 22.09 20.66
CA PHE A 15 30.87 21.69 19.27
C PHE A 15 30.70 20.16 19.10
N ALA A 16 31.05 19.37 20.12
CA ALA A 16 30.95 17.92 20.08
C ALA A 16 29.61 17.38 20.61
N SER A 17 28.77 18.21 21.24
CA SER A 17 27.46 17.78 21.72
C SER A 17 26.47 17.68 20.56
N LYS A 18 26.09 16.46 20.18
CA LYS A 18 24.93 16.25 19.31
C LYS A 18 23.66 16.59 20.08
N ALA A 19 22.71 17.28 19.45
CA ALA A 19 21.42 17.64 20.05
C ALA A 19 20.44 16.44 20.19
N GLN A 20 20.97 15.21 20.24
CA GLN A 20 20.18 14.00 20.31
C GLN A 20 19.87 13.66 21.77
N VAL A 21 18.64 13.25 22.03
CA VAL A 21 18.19 12.81 23.36
C VAL A 21 18.22 11.28 23.40
N GLY A 22 19.08 10.72 24.24
CA GLY A 22 19.06 9.30 24.59
C GLY A 22 18.34 9.09 25.92
N ILE A 23 17.36 8.18 25.95
CA ILE A 23 16.74 7.69 27.18
C ILE A 23 17.09 6.21 27.30
N GLY A 24 17.81 5.84 28.37
CA GLY A 24 18.30 4.47 28.57
C GLY A 24 19.51 4.10 27.69
N THR A 25 20.08 5.06 26.97
CA THR A 25 21.32 4.89 26.18
C THR A 25 22.17 6.16 26.24
N VAL A 26 23.49 5.98 26.28
CA VAL A 26 24.49 7.06 26.15
C VAL A 26 25.01 7.22 24.71
N THR A 27 24.60 6.31 23.82
CA THR A 27 24.90 6.34 22.39
C THR A 27 23.59 6.29 21.60
N PRO A 28 22.86 7.42 21.48
CA PRO A 28 21.67 7.51 20.64
C PRO A 28 21.99 7.11 19.19
N ASP A 29 21.00 6.59 18.48
CA ASP A 29 21.21 6.23 17.07
C ASP A 29 21.47 7.51 16.27
N ALA A 30 22.48 7.49 15.39
CA ALA A 30 22.93 8.65 14.63
C ALA A 30 21.84 9.25 13.72
N SER A 31 20.82 8.47 13.38
CA SER A 31 19.68 8.89 12.55
C SER A 31 18.48 9.43 13.35
N SER A 32 18.53 9.37 14.69
CA SER A 32 17.40 9.74 15.56
C SER A 32 17.64 11.05 16.31
N MET A 33 16.62 11.90 16.45
CA MET A 33 16.68 13.02 17.41
C MET A 33 16.36 12.55 18.85
N LEU A 34 15.57 11.47 18.98
CA LEU A 34 15.20 10.83 20.24
C LEU A 34 15.37 9.32 20.10
N HIS A 35 16.22 8.70 20.92
CA HIS A 35 16.41 7.25 21.00
C HIS A 35 16.04 6.74 22.41
N ILE A 36 15.05 5.86 22.51
CA ILE A 36 14.60 5.26 23.76
C ILE A 36 14.96 3.77 23.77
N VAL A 37 15.71 3.33 24.78
CA VAL A 37 16.05 1.92 25.01
C VAL A 37 15.52 1.51 26.39
N GLY A 38 14.84 0.36 26.46
CA GLY A 38 14.28 -0.19 27.69
C GLY A 38 12.75 -0.18 27.69
N ASN A 39 12.14 0.63 28.57
CA ASN A 39 10.69 0.67 28.75
C ASN A 39 9.96 1.23 27.51
N PRO A 40 8.70 0.81 27.27
CA PRO A 40 7.92 1.28 26.14
C PRO A 40 7.60 2.78 26.23
N LEU A 41 7.48 3.43 25.07
CA LEU A 41 6.97 4.79 24.95
C LEU A 41 5.44 4.78 25.09
N LEU A 42 4.93 5.55 26.05
CA LEU A 42 3.49 5.80 26.16
C LEU A 42 3.12 7.01 25.30
N PHE A 43 2.35 6.78 24.23
CA PHE A 43 1.80 7.86 23.41
C PHE A 43 0.67 8.60 24.14
N PRO A 44 0.37 9.86 23.78
CA PRO A 44 -0.83 10.56 24.27
C PRO A 44 -2.08 9.69 24.11
N ARG A 45 -2.87 9.55 25.18
CA ARG A 45 -4.08 8.71 25.20
C ARG A 45 -5.31 9.59 25.12
N ILE A 46 -6.08 9.45 24.03
CA ILE A 46 -7.21 10.30 23.72
C ILE A 46 -8.42 9.41 23.40
N SER A 47 -9.64 9.90 23.63
CA SER A 47 -10.87 9.18 23.29
C SER A 47 -11.42 9.73 21.98
N GLY A 48 -11.30 8.97 20.89
CA GLY A 48 -11.74 9.40 19.57
C GLY A 48 -10.85 10.46 18.91
N THR A 49 -11.22 10.86 17.69
CA THR A 49 -10.43 11.74 16.82
C THR A 49 -10.88 13.20 16.79
N THR A 50 -12.02 13.51 17.43
CA THR A 50 -12.66 14.84 17.40
C THR A 50 -11.96 15.88 18.28
N SER A 51 -10.93 15.50 19.04
CA SER A 51 -10.20 16.41 19.93
C SER A 51 -9.20 17.32 19.22
N PHE A 52 -8.96 17.11 17.92
CA PHE A 52 -8.01 17.89 17.13
C PHE A 52 -8.75 18.70 16.08
N LEU A 53 -8.76 20.04 16.23
CA LEU A 53 -9.47 20.94 15.31
C LEU A 53 -8.72 21.20 13.99
N SER A 54 -7.42 20.90 13.93
CA SER A 54 -6.57 21.00 12.72
C SER A 54 -5.27 20.20 12.93
N PRO A 55 -5.31 18.85 12.90
CA PRO A 55 -4.11 18.05 13.13
C PRO A 55 -3.10 18.27 12.00
N THR A 56 -1.86 18.59 12.37
CA THR A 56 -0.72 18.52 11.43
C THR A 56 -0.46 17.07 11.05
N ASP A 57 -0.07 16.80 9.80
CA ASP A 57 0.31 15.46 9.33
C ASP A 57 1.44 14.86 10.20
N GLY A 58 1.32 13.56 10.52
CA GLY A 58 2.32 12.81 11.27
C GLY A 58 2.18 12.81 12.80
N ILE A 59 1.12 13.40 13.36
CA ILE A 59 0.77 13.24 14.77
C ILE A 59 0.41 11.79 15.04
N VAL A 60 0.96 11.21 16.12
CA VAL A 60 0.69 9.85 16.58
C VAL A 60 0.11 9.87 17.98
N PHE A 61 -1.01 9.19 18.20
CA PHE A 61 -1.62 9.03 19.52
C PHE A 61 -2.30 7.67 19.67
N TYR A 62 -2.58 7.25 20.90
CA TYR A 62 -3.36 6.05 21.20
C TYR A 62 -4.83 6.41 21.44
N ASP A 63 -5.72 5.98 20.54
CA ASP A 63 -7.16 6.11 20.69
C ASP A 63 -7.69 5.02 21.61
N THR A 64 -8.20 5.45 22.76
CA THR A 64 -8.74 4.59 23.82
C THR A 64 -10.13 4.04 23.52
N THR A 65 -10.86 4.59 22.54
CA THR A 65 -12.13 4.04 22.05
C THR A 65 -11.90 2.96 21.00
N ALA A 66 -11.00 3.22 20.05
CA ALA A 66 -10.64 2.28 19.00
C ALA A 66 -9.58 1.24 19.44
N ASN A 67 -9.04 1.39 20.65
CA ASN A 67 -7.95 0.61 21.22
C ASN A 67 -6.70 0.52 20.32
N SER A 68 -6.43 1.56 19.53
CA SER A 68 -5.42 1.56 18.46
C SER A 68 -4.56 2.82 18.46
N LEU A 69 -3.34 2.70 17.92
CA LEU A 69 -2.61 3.88 17.45
C LEU A 69 -3.32 4.51 16.24
N GLN A 70 -3.39 5.83 16.24
CA GLN A 70 -3.89 6.67 15.15
C GLN A 70 -2.75 7.56 14.66
N VAL A 71 -2.65 7.73 13.34
CA VAL A 71 -1.70 8.66 12.70
C VAL A 71 -2.48 9.66 11.85
N SER A 72 -2.22 10.96 12.02
CA SER A 72 -2.80 11.97 11.15
C SER A 72 -2.15 11.93 9.77
N ARG A 73 -2.98 12.08 8.74
CA ARG A 73 -2.61 12.16 7.33
C ARG A 73 -3.31 13.35 6.69
N SER A 74 -2.85 13.70 5.50
CA SER A 74 -3.33 14.87 4.75
C SER A 74 -4.86 14.89 4.59
N ASN A 75 -5.43 16.09 4.63
CA ASN A 75 -6.88 16.37 4.61
C ASN A 75 -7.63 15.93 5.87
N ASP A 76 -7.04 16.15 7.06
CA ASP A 76 -7.65 15.89 8.37
C ASP A 76 -8.10 14.43 8.57
N LYS A 77 -7.41 13.49 7.92
CA LYS A 77 -7.73 12.05 8.01
C LYS A 77 -6.92 11.38 9.10
N TRP A 78 -7.58 10.52 9.87
CA TRP A 78 -6.93 9.64 10.85
C TRP A 78 -6.82 8.23 10.30
N PHE A 79 -5.61 7.67 10.34
CA PHE A 79 -5.35 6.29 9.98
C PHE A 79 -5.17 5.43 11.22
N ASN A 80 -6.04 4.44 11.35
CA ASN A 80 -6.02 3.45 12.40
C ASN A 80 -5.00 2.35 12.06
N LEU A 81 -3.96 2.18 12.88
CA LEU A 81 -2.89 1.22 12.63
C LEU A 81 -3.29 -0.23 12.89
N LEU A 82 -4.26 -0.49 13.77
CA LEU A 82 -4.77 -1.84 14.02
C LEU A 82 -5.78 -2.29 12.96
N ALA A 83 -6.59 -1.35 12.46
CA ALA A 83 -7.53 -1.59 11.37
C ALA A 83 -6.89 -1.36 10.00
N GLY A 84 -5.55 -1.35 9.93
CA GLY A 84 -4.85 -1.27 8.66
C GLY A 84 -5.38 -2.37 7.76
N THR A 85 -6.17 -2.01 6.76
CA THR A 85 -6.47 -2.90 5.66
C THR A 85 -5.10 -3.30 5.12
N GLU A 86 -4.74 -4.58 5.24
CA GLU A 86 -3.72 -5.11 4.36
C GLU A 86 -4.16 -4.67 2.96
N ILE A 87 -3.35 -3.85 2.32
CA ILE A 87 -3.37 -3.79 0.87
C ILE A 87 -2.78 -5.15 0.45
N THR A 88 -3.59 -6.19 0.60
CA THR A 88 -3.45 -7.38 -0.19
C THR A 88 -4.04 -6.99 -1.53
N GLU A 89 -3.21 -6.41 -2.40
CA GLU A 89 -3.45 -6.52 -3.84
C GLU A 89 -3.36 -8.01 -4.18
N THR A 90 -4.39 -8.80 -3.82
CA THR A 90 -4.71 -10.04 -4.49
C THR A 90 -5.87 -9.73 -5.43
N ALA A 91 -5.56 -8.97 -6.46
CA ALA A 91 -6.32 -8.90 -7.69
C ALA A 91 -5.32 -8.80 -8.85
N GLY A 92 -4.76 -9.96 -9.20
CA GLY A 92 -3.82 -10.13 -10.32
C GLY A 92 -2.37 -9.96 -9.90
N ALA A 93 -1.65 -11.08 -9.79
CA ALA A 93 -0.20 -11.04 -9.82
C ALA A 93 0.23 -10.48 -11.19
N ALA A 94 0.51 -9.18 -11.27
CA ALA A 94 1.34 -8.66 -12.35
C ALA A 94 2.75 -9.18 -12.09
N LEU A 95 3.09 -10.32 -12.71
CA LEU A 95 4.47 -10.80 -12.73
C LEU A 95 5.31 -9.78 -13.53
N ALA A 96 6.62 -9.74 -13.28
CA ALA A 96 7.57 -8.78 -13.85
C ALA A 96 7.58 -8.69 -15.41
N ASN A 97 6.88 -9.60 -16.08
CA ASN A 97 6.79 -9.71 -17.53
C ASN A 97 5.48 -9.18 -18.12
N GLY A 98 4.55 -8.66 -17.30
CA GLY A 98 3.30 -8.05 -17.78
C GLY A 98 2.15 -9.03 -18.10
N ASN A 99 2.34 -10.33 -17.88
CA ASN A 99 1.30 -11.35 -18.07
C ASN A 99 0.50 -11.55 -16.78
N VAL A 100 -0.81 -11.78 -16.91
CA VAL A 100 -1.74 -12.06 -15.81
C VAL A 100 -2.06 -13.56 -15.78
N GLY A 101 -1.74 -14.22 -14.67
CA GLY A 101 -2.13 -15.62 -14.41
C GLY A 101 -3.31 -15.72 -13.46
N ILE A 102 -4.33 -16.52 -13.81
CA ILE A 102 -5.42 -16.91 -12.92
C ILE A 102 -5.39 -18.42 -12.74
N GLY A 103 -5.18 -18.90 -11.51
CA GLY A 103 -5.07 -20.33 -11.22
C GLY A 103 -3.73 -20.98 -11.59
N THR A 104 -2.72 -20.19 -11.98
CA THR A 104 -1.35 -20.63 -12.29
C THR A 104 -0.33 -19.63 -11.74
N SER A 105 0.81 -20.12 -11.24
CA SER A 105 1.97 -19.31 -10.87
C SER A 105 2.99 -19.18 -12.00
N ASN A 106 2.76 -19.85 -13.13
CA ASN A 106 3.66 -19.86 -14.28
C ASN A 106 2.85 -19.66 -15.58
N PRO A 107 2.31 -18.44 -15.81
CA PRO A 107 1.54 -18.14 -17.02
C PRO A 107 2.33 -18.47 -18.28
N ASP A 108 1.64 -18.94 -19.32
CA ASP A 108 2.25 -19.17 -20.63
C ASP A 108 2.89 -17.87 -21.16
N GLY A 109 4.13 -17.98 -21.67
CA GLY A 109 4.88 -16.82 -22.17
C GLY A 109 4.24 -16.15 -23.39
N ASN A 110 3.33 -16.83 -24.08
CA ASN A 110 2.62 -16.31 -25.25
C ASN A 110 1.26 -15.65 -24.90
N ALA A 111 0.82 -15.73 -23.64
CA ALA A 111 -0.48 -15.24 -23.23
C ALA A 111 -0.35 -14.04 -22.28
N ALA A 112 -0.94 -12.90 -22.65
CA ALA A 112 -1.07 -11.77 -21.73
C ALA A 112 -2.06 -12.06 -20.57
N LEU A 113 -3.01 -12.98 -20.79
CA LEU A 113 -3.92 -13.52 -19.78
C LEU A 113 -3.96 -15.04 -19.92
N ASP A 114 -3.56 -15.76 -18.88
CA ASP A 114 -3.59 -17.22 -18.79
C ASP A 114 -4.52 -17.67 -17.67
N VAL A 115 -5.58 -18.41 -18.00
CA VAL A 115 -6.57 -18.94 -17.06
C VAL A 115 -6.42 -20.45 -16.99
N ALA A 116 -5.80 -20.95 -15.93
CA ALA A 116 -5.62 -22.37 -15.70
C ALA A 116 -6.75 -22.96 -14.85
N THR A 117 -7.00 -24.26 -15.00
CA THR A 117 -7.94 -25.09 -14.20
C THR A 117 -9.44 -24.75 -14.29
N LYS A 118 -9.81 -23.60 -14.85
CA LYS A 118 -11.19 -23.13 -15.06
C LYS A 118 -11.34 -22.53 -16.46
N GLY A 119 -12.58 -22.32 -16.90
CA GLY A 119 -12.89 -21.67 -18.17
C GLY A 119 -13.06 -20.15 -18.02
N ILE A 120 -13.14 -19.47 -19.17
CA ILE A 120 -13.50 -18.06 -19.27
C ILE A 120 -15.00 -17.97 -19.57
N ILE A 121 -15.74 -17.18 -18.78
CA ILE A 121 -17.11 -16.78 -19.13
C ILE A 121 -16.99 -15.50 -19.97
N LEU A 122 -17.49 -15.58 -21.21
CA LEU A 122 -17.58 -14.41 -22.09
C LEU A 122 -18.78 -13.53 -21.69
N PRO A 123 -18.80 -12.25 -22.10
CA PRO A 123 -20.01 -11.43 -22.01
C PRO A 123 -21.21 -12.18 -22.61
N ILE A 124 -22.32 -12.21 -21.89
CA ILE A 124 -23.56 -12.90 -22.31
C ILE A 124 -24.53 -11.84 -22.81
N LEU A 125 -24.92 -11.93 -24.08
CA LEU A 125 -25.85 -10.97 -24.69
C LEU A 125 -26.93 -11.71 -25.51
N ALA A 126 -28.13 -11.16 -25.59
CA ALA A 126 -29.21 -11.76 -26.38
C ALA A 126 -29.12 -11.44 -27.89
N SER A 127 -28.34 -10.43 -28.26
CA SER A 127 -28.16 -9.94 -29.64
C SER A 127 -26.76 -9.39 -29.87
N ASP A 128 -26.38 -9.29 -31.13
CA ASP A 128 -25.07 -8.78 -31.57
C ASP A 128 -24.85 -7.32 -31.14
N PRO A 129 -23.80 -7.01 -30.35
CA PRO A 129 -23.44 -5.63 -30.04
C PRO A 129 -22.66 -4.97 -31.18
N THR A 130 -22.34 -3.68 -31.04
CA THR A 130 -21.40 -2.98 -31.94
C THR A 130 -20.04 -3.68 -31.87
N GLY A 131 -19.65 -4.35 -32.94
CA GLY A 131 -18.48 -5.20 -32.96
C GLY A 131 -17.17 -4.44 -33.15
N VAL A 132 -16.12 -4.99 -32.54
CA VAL A 132 -14.71 -4.60 -32.76
C VAL A 132 -13.96 -5.87 -33.13
N ALA A 133 -13.03 -5.79 -34.10
CA ALA A 133 -12.30 -6.97 -34.56
C ALA A 133 -11.63 -7.73 -33.39
N GLY A 134 -11.90 -9.03 -33.29
CA GLY A 134 -11.43 -9.90 -32.21
C GLY A 134 -12.35 -9.95 -30.97
N MET A 135 -13.41 -9.14 -30.91
CA MET A 135 -14.39 -9.21 -29.82
C MET A 135 -15.13 -10.55 -29.84
N MET A 136 -15.23 -11.19 -28.68
CA MET A 136 -15.99 -12.43 -28.49
C MET A 136 -17.08 -12.27 -27.44
N TYR A 137 -18.24 -12.90 -27.66
CA TYR A 137 -19.31 -12.98 -26.67
C TYR A 137 -20.11 -14.29 -26.82
N TYR A 138 -20.87 -14.66 -25.80
CA TYR A 138 -21.83 -15.77 -25.86
C TYR A 138 -23.23 -15.24 -26.13
N ASN A 139 -23.88 -15.69 -27.20
CA ASN A 139 -25.25 -15.32 -27.49
C ASN A 139 -26.23 -16.25 -26.76
N SER A 140 -27.01 -15.70 -25.83
CA SER A 140 -27.95 -16.48 -25.01
C SER A 140 -29.25 -16.86 -25.70
N THR A 141 -29.50 -16.36 -26.92
CA THR A 141 -30.68 -16.70 -27.73
C THR A 141 -30.36 -17.86 -28.68
N SER A 142 -29.16 -17.85 -29.28
CA SER A 142 -28.70 -18.87 -30.23
C SER A 142 -27.81 -19.95 -29.61
N ASP A 143 -27.46 -19.83 -28.32
CA ASP A 143 -26.56 -20.74 -27.59
C ASP A 143 -25.21 -20.98 -28.28
N ASP A 144 -24.64 -19.90 -28.82
CA ASP A 144 -23.40 -19.95 -29.59
C ASP A 144 -22.38 -18.89 -29.15
N VAL A 145 -21.10 -19.20 -29.33
CA VAL A 145 -20.03 -18.21 -29.17
C VAL A 145 -19.89 -17.47 -30.49
N LYS A 146 -19.87 -16.14 -30.45
CA LYS A 146 -19.66 -15.30 -31.62
C LYS A 146 -18.35 -14.54 -31.52
N ILE A 147 -17.68 -14.38 -32.66
CA ILE A 147 -16.50 -13.52 -32.82
C ILE A 147 -16.75 -12.48 -33.91
N PHE A 148 -16.36 -11.24 -33.66
CA PHE A 148 -16.44 -10.19 -34.66
C PHE A 148 -15.13 -10.09 -35.43
N THR A 149 -15.22 -10.12 -36.76
CA THR A 149 -14.09 -9.81 -37.64
C THR A 149 -14.37 -8.47 -38.31
N THR A 150 -14.97 -8.49 -39.50
CA THR A 150 -15.66 -7.35 -40.13
C THR A 150 -17.18 -7.45 -39.98
N SER A 151 -17.68 -8.64 -39.61
CA SER A 151 -19.04 -8.96 -39.22
C SER A 151 -19.03 -10.04 -38.12
N TRP A 152 -20.17 -10.27 -37.48
CA TRP A 152 -20.32 -11.36 -36.51
C TRP A 152 -20.33 -12.71 -37.21
N ILE A 153 -19.47 -13.61 -36.73
CA ILE A 153 -19.36 -15.00 -37.16
C ILE A 153 -19.64 -15.89 -35.97
N THR A 154 -20.49 -16.90 -36.16
CA THR A 154 -20.71 -17.94 -35.16
C THR A 154 -19.57 -18.96 -35.20
N LEU A 155 -19.00 -19.27 -34.03
CA LEU A 155 -18.06 -20.36 -33.84
C LEU A 155 -18.84 -21.64 -33.51
N ASN A 156 -19.34 -22.31 -34.56
CA ASN A 156 -20.05 -23.58 -34.41
C ASN A 156 -19.10 -24.71 -33.99
N LYS A 157 -19.64 -25.70 -33.27
CA LYS A 157 -18.98 -26.96 -32.93
C LYS A 157 -18.70 -27.75 -34.21
N PHE A 158 -17.44 -28.11 -34.46
CA PHE A 158 -17.08 -29.17 -35.42
C PHE A 158 -17.57 -30.53 -34.92
#